data_AF-K2B7A8-F1
#
_entry.id   AF-K2B7A8-F1
#
_cell.length_a   1.000
_cell.length_b   1.000
_cell.length_c   1.000
_cell.angle_alpha   90.00
_cell.angle_beta   90.00
_cell.angle_gamma   90.00
#
_symmetry.space_group_name_H-M   'P 1'
#
loop_
_entity.id
_entity.type
_entity.pdbx_description
1 polymer ?
#
loop_
_entity_poly.entity_id
_entity_poly.type
_entity_poly.pdbx_seq_one_letter_code
_entity_poly.pdbx_strand_id
1 'polypeptide(L)'
;MRTAKIKLSKFLEDEIRGTFAQVITDIKTTEESNTFIKDFFTDTELTLLSKRLAIGYWLSKKRNYENIKTNLKVSSATIAVVSEMLNKPGFKLAIKKMEAEEWANKWAERIKKVTRLK
;
A
#
# COMPACT_ATOMS: atom_id res chain seq x y z
N MET A 1 4.45 10.51 -12.36
CA MET A 1 4.12 10.75 -13.79
C MET A 1 3.28 12.03 -13.95
N ARG A 2 3.55 12.92 -14.91
CA ARG A 2 2.61 14.00 -15.30
C ARG A 2 1.73 13.48 -16.44
N THR A 3 0.42 13.44 -16.24
CA THR A 3 -0.53 13.05 -17.30
C THR A 3 -0.94 14.27 -18.10
N ALA A 4 -0.98 14.15 -19.43
CA ALA A 4 -1.56 15.19 -20.27
C ALA A 4 -3.06 15.36 -19.94
N LYS A 5 -3.60 16.58 -20.06
CA LYS A 5 -5.04 16.87 -19.83
C LYS A 5 -5.96 16.29 -20.92
N ILE A 6 -5.40 15.56 -21.89
CA ILE A 6 -6.17 14.97 -22.99
C ILE A 6 -6.91 13.76 -22.46
N LYS A 7 -8.24 13.79 -22.58
CA LYS A 7 -9.10 12.70 -22.15
C LYS A 7 -8.92 11.51 -23.10
N LEU A 8 -8.40 10.40 -22.58
CA LEU A 8 -8.37 9.13 -23.29
C LEU A 8 -9.80 8.67 -23.62
N SER A 9 -9.97 7.90 -24.69
CA SER A 9 -11.25 7.21 -24.93
C SER A 9 -11.50 6.23 -23.78
N LYS A 10 -12.76 6.10 -23.36
CA LYS A 10 -13.13 5.20 -22.25
C LYS A 10 -12.65 3.77 -22.49
N PHE A 11 -12.81 3.29 -23.73
CA PHE A 11 -12.34 1.98 -24.15
C PHE A 11 -10.84 1.79 -23.93
N LEU A 12 -10.01 2.74 -24.38
CA LEU A 12 -8.57 2.65 -24.21
C LEU A 12 -8.16 2.73 -22.74
N GLU A 13 -8.84 3.54 -21.93
CA GLU A 13 -8.60 3.61 -20.50
C GLU A 13 -8.90 2.29 -19.78
N ASP A 14 -10.01 1.64 -20.13
CA ASP A 14 -10.39 0.34 -19.58
C ASP A 14 -9.38 -0.75 -19.97
N GLU A 15 -8.94 -0.78 -21.24
CA GLU A 15 -7.92 -1.73 -21.73
C GLU A 15 -6.54 -1.54 -21.05
N ILE A 16 -6.10 -0.29 -20.88
CA ILE A 16 -4.84 0.02 -20.18
C ILE A 16 -4.90 -0.47 -18.73
N ARG A 17 -6.02 -0.20 -18.04
CA ARG A 17 -6.23 -0.63 -16.65
C ARG A 17 -6.31 -2.15 -16.53
N GLY A 18 -6.98 -2.80 -17.48
CA GLY A 18 -7.08 -4.26 -17.54
C GLY A 18 -5.71 -4.92 -17.72
N THR A 19 -4.91 -4.41 -18.67
CA THR A 19 -3.54 -4.89 -18.91
C THR A 19 -2.67 -4.73 -17.66
N PHE A 20 -2.74 -3.59 -16.98
CA PHE A 20 -1.99 -3.38 -15.74
C PHE A 20 -2.41 -4.36 -14.63
N ALA A 21 -3.71 -4.61 -14.47
CA ALA A 21 -4.21 -5.59 -13.51
C ALA A 21 -3.72 -7.01 -13.84
N GLN A 22 -3.71 -7.38 -15.12
CA GLN A 22 -3.21 -8.67 -15.59
C GLN A 22 -1.73 -8.87 -15.25
N VAL A 23 -0.88 -7.87 -15.52
CA VAL A 23 0.54 -7.91 -15.15
C VAL A 23 0.72 -8.12 -13.64
N ILE A 24 -0.05 -7.42 -12.80
CA ILE A 24 0.01 -7.60 -11.35
C ILE A 24 -0.34 -9.03 -10.94
N THR A 25 -1.33 -9.66 -11.60
CA THR A 25 -1.74 -11.04 -11.29
C THR A 25 -0.75 -12.09 -11.80
N ASP A 26 0.02 -11.78 -12.84
CA ASP A 26 0.99 -12.70 -13.42
C ASP A 26 2.32 -12.75 -12.65
N ILE A 27 2.60 -11.74 -11.83
CA ILE A 27 3.72 -11.71 -10.89
C ILE A 27 3.42 -12.66 -9.73
N LYS A 28 4.15 -13.78 -9.65
CA LYS A 28 3.84 -14.88 -8.72
C LYS A 28 4.83 -14.99 -7.56
N THR A 29 6.03 -14.46 -7.73
CA THR A 29 7.09 -14.58 -6.73
C THR A 29 7.41 -13.24 -6.05
N THR A 30 7.92 -13.31 -4.83
CA THR A 30 8.39 -12.12 -4.11
C THR A 30 9.57 -11.45 -4.82
N GLU A 31 10.41 -12.21 -5.52
CA GLU A 31 11.54 -11.68 -6.29
C GLU A 31 11.06 -10.88 -7.49
N GLU A 32 10.19 -11.45 -8.33
CA GLU A 32 9.57 -10.74 -9.46
C GLU A 32 8.85 -9.47 -8.99
N SER A 33 8.10 -9.57 -7.88
CA SER A 33 7.38 -8.43 -7.31
C SER A 33 8.33 -7.33 -6.85
N ASN A 34 9.43 -7.67 -6.19
CA ASN A 34 10.43 -6.69 -5.77
C ASN A 34 11.11 -5.99 -6.95
N THR A 35 11.43 -6.73 -8.00
CA THR A 35 12.03 -6.18 -9.23
C THR A 35 11.04 -5.23 -9.91
N PHE A 36 9.81 -5.68 -10.14
CA PHE A 36 8.76 -4.84 -10.73
C PHE A 36 8.53 -3.57 -9.93
N ILE A 37 8.40 -3.67 -8.60
CA ILE A 37 8.08 -2.52 -7.76
C ILE A 37 9.22 -1.49 -7.76
N LYS A 38 10.48 -1.93 -7.73
CA LYS A 38 11.64 -1.02 -7.74
C LYS A 38 11.80 -0.27 -9.05
N ASP A 39 11.55 -0.95 -10.17
CA ASP A 39 11.81 -0.37 -11.49
C ASP A 39 10.61 0.43 -12.02
N PHE A 40 9.39 0.04 -11.62
CA PHE A 40 8.16 0.68 -12.11
C PHE A 40 7.74 1.91 -11.30
N PHE A 41 7.92 1.89 -9.98
CA PHE A 41 7.54 3.01 -9.12
C PHE A 41 8.72 3.91 -8.81
N THR A 42 8.46 5.22 -8.74
CA THR A 42 9.43 6.12 -8.11
C THR A 42 9.55 5.82 -6.61
N ASP A 43 10.70 6.13 -6.00
CA ASP A 43 10.91 5.98 -4.55
C ASP A 43 9.82 6.68 -3.72
N THR A 44 9.32 7.81 -4.22
CA THR A 44 8.26 8.59 -3.57
C THR A 44 6.91 7.87 -3.65
N GLU A 45 6.53 7.36 -4.82
CA GLU A 45 5.29 6.60 -5.01
C GLU A 45 5.32 5.32 -4.18
N LEU A 46 6.43 4.57 -4.24
CA LEU A 46 6.62 3.35 -3.47
C LEU A 46 6.50 3.61 -1.96
N THR A 47 7.18 4.64 -1.46
CA THR A 47 7.11 5.04 -0.05
C THR A 47 5.69 5.41 0.36
N LEU A 48 4.99 6.19 -0.48
CA LEU A 48 3.62 6.65 -0.20
C LEU A 48 2.64 5.47 -0.15
N LEU A 49 2.69 4.57 -1.13
CA LEU A 49 1.82 3.40 -1.23
C LEU A 49 2.11 2.41 -0.09
N SER A 50 3.38 2.18 0.25
CA SER A 50 3.79 1.33 1.36
C SER A 50 3.30 1.88 2.71
N LYS A 51 3.43 3.19 2.94
CA LYS A 51 2.90 3.84 4.15
C LYS A 51 1.38 3.75 4.20
N ARG A 52 0.68 3.89 3.07
CA ARG A 52 -0.79 3.75 2.99
C ARG A 52 -1.24 2.37 3.46
N LEU A 53 -0.59 1.31 3.00
CA LEU A 53 -0.86 -0.06 3.47
C LEU A 53 -0.56 -0.23 4.96
N ALA A 54 0.59 0.28 5.42
CA ALA A 54 0.98 0.20 6.83
C ALA A 54 0.00 0.92 7.78
N ILE A 55 -0.48 2.12 7.41
CA ILE A 55 -1.51 2.83 8.16
C ILE A 55 -2.77 1.97 8.25
N GLY A 56 -3.25 1.47 7.11
CA GLY A 56 -4.47 0.69 7.05
C GLY A 56 -4.41 -0.56 7.94
N TYR A 57 -3.27 -1.25 7.94
CA TYR A 57 -3.05 -2.40 8.81
C TYR A 57 -2.98 -2.03 10.30
N TRP A 58 -2.31 -0.93 10.65
CA TRP A 58 -2.28 -0.50 12.06
C TRP A 58 -3.65 -0.04 12.57
N LEU A 59 -4.44 0.60 11.71
CA LEU A 59 -5.82 0.93 12.02
C LEU A 59 -6.67 -0.34 12.20
N SER A 60 -6.48 -1.38 11.37
CA SER A 60 -7.18 -2.67 11.55
C SER A 60 -6.81 -3.36 12.87
N LYS A 61 -5.56 -3.17 13.34
CA LYS A 61 -5.09 -3.61 14.67
C LYS A 61 -5.45 -2.64 15.81
N LYS A 62 -6.33 -1.66 15.59
CA LYS A 62 -6.81 -0.69 16.58
C LYS A 62 -5.69 0.13 17.25
N ARG A 63 -4.57 0.37 16.54
CA ARG A 63 -3.54 1.29 17.05
C ARG A 63 -4.05 2.72 17.07
N ASN A 64 -3.63 3.50 18.06
CA ASN A 64 -4.03 4.90 18.18
C ASN A 64 -3.36 5.79 17.11
N TYR A 65 -3.98 6.91 16.79
CA TYR A 65 -3.54 7.81 15.72
C TYR A 65 -2.16 8.41 15.98
N GLU A 66 -1.85 8.80 17.22
CA GLU A 66 -0.56 9.39 17.57
C GLU A 66 0.60 8.40 17.42
N ASN A 67 0.39 7.12 17.74
CA ASN A 67 1.35 6.05 17.50
C ASN A 67 1.59 5.85 16.01
N ILE A 68 0.53 5.86 15.19
CA ILE A 68 0.64 5.71 13.73
C ILE A 68 1.41 6.89 13.14
N LYS A 69 1.02 8.12 13.50
CA LYS A 69 1.63 9.37 13.07
C LYS A 69 3.13 9.41 13.37
N THR A 70 3.50 9.08 14.61
CA THR A 70 4.89 9.15 15.10
C THR A 70 5.77 8.10 14.44
N ASN A 71 5.32 6.85 14.36
CA ASN A 71 6.17 5.76 13.85
C ASN A 71 6.22 5.73 12.31
N LEU A 72 5.15 6.09 11.60
CA LEU A 72 5.15 6.11 10.13
C LEU A 72 5.56 7.47 9.55
N LYS A 73 5.75 8.50 10.40
CA LYS A 73 6.05 9.89 9.99
C LYS A 73 5.05 10.36 8.93
N VAL A 74 3.77 10.36 9.28
CA VAL A 74 2.65 10.78 8.43
C VAL A 74 1.80 11.79 9.18
N SER A 75 1.02 12.61 8.47
CA SER A 75 0.10 13.56 9.12
C SER A 75 -1.21 12.89 9.54
N SER A 76 -1.91 13.50 10.50
CA SER A 76 -3.24 13.05 10.91
C SER A 76 -4.24 13.09 9.74
N ALA A 77 -4.10 14.05 8.84
CA ALA A 77 -4.91 14.14 7.62
C ALA A 77 -4.69 12.92 6.70
N THR A 78 -3.44 12.47 6.54
CA THR A 78 -3.16 11.24 5.78
C THR A 78 -3.81 10.02 6.44
N ILE A 79 -3.75 9.91 7.77
CA ILE A 79 -4.37 8.79 8.49
C ILE A 79 -5.90 8.80 8.31
N ALA A 80 -6.54 9.96 8.40
CA ALA A 80 -7.97 10.11 8.18
C ALA A 80 -8.38 9.65 6.78
N VAL A 81 -7.66 10.09 5.74
CA VAL A 81 -7.90 9.65 4.35
C VAL A 81 -7.79 8.14 4.20
N VAL A 82 -6.80 7.49 4.83
CA VAL A 82 -6.69 6.03 4.79
C VAL A 82 -7.80 5.34 5.58
N SER A 83 -8.22 5.92 6.71
CA SER A 83 -9.32 5.41 7.51
C SER A 83 -10.62 5.31 6.70
N GLU A 84 -10.93 6.33 5.89
CA GLU A 84 -12.06 6.28 4.97
C GLU A 84 -11.93 5.18 3.91
N MET A 85 -10.71 4.87 3.48
CA MET A 85 -10.45 3.80 2.51
C MET A 85 -10.64 2.40 3.09
N LEU A 86 -10.52 2.20 4.41
CA LEU A 86 -10.65 0.87 5.05
C LEU A 86 -12.00 0.20 4.76
N ASN A 87 -13.04 0.99 4.55
CA ASN A 87 -14.37 0.45 4.27
C ASN A 87 -14.54 -0.03 2.82
N LYS A 88 -13.63 0.34 1.91
CA LYS A 88 -13.68 -0.02 0.50
C LYS A 88 -13.33 -1.50 0.28
N PRO A 89 -14.01 -2.19 -0.63
CA PRO A 89 -13.83 -3.64 -0.83
C PRO A 89 -12.39 -4.02 -1.20
N GLY A 90 -11.74 -3.26 -2.08
CA GLY A 90 -10.35 -3.52 -2.46
C GLY A 90 -9.37 -3.37 -1.29
N PHE A 91 -9.63 -2.43 -0.38
CA PHE A 91 -8.76 -2.25 0.79
C PHE A 91 -8.98 -3.36 1.83
N LYS A 92 -10.24 -3.78 2.05
CA LYS A 92 -10.57 -4.95 2.88
C LYS A 92 -9.89 -6.22 2.36
N LEU A 93 -9.88 -6.42 1.04
CA LEU A 93 -9.19 -7.54 0.41
C LEU A 93 -7.68 -7.50 0.69
N ALA A 94 -7.05 -6.33 0.51
CA ALA A 94 -5.63 -6.15 0.81
C ALA A 94 -5.32 -6.50 2.27
N ILE A 95 -6.04 -5.92 3.24
CA ILE A 95 -5.86 -6.21 4.68
C ILE A 95 -6.04 -7.70 4.99
N LYS A 96 -7.07 -8.34 4.45
CA LYS A 96 -7.30 -9.78 4.65
C LYS A 96 -6.13 -10.61 4.14
N LYS A 97 -5.56 -10.27 2.97
CA LYS A 97 -4.35 -10.92 2.46
C LYS A 97 -3.15 -10.71 3.38
N MET A 98 -2.99 -9.50 3.94
CA MET A 98 -1.91 -9.22 4.89
C MET A 98 -2.00 -10.04 6.18
N GLU A 99 -3.22 -10.28 6.67
CA GLU A 99 -3.47 -11.03 7.90
C GLU A 99 -3.39 -12.54 7.71
N ALA A 100 -3.73 -13.03 6.51
CA ALA A 100 -3.69 -14.46 6.19
C ALA A 100 -2.25 -15.00 6.00
N GLU A 101 -1.30 -14.13 5.64
CA GLU A 101 0.10 -14.51 5.46
C GLU A 101 0.93 -14.30 6.75
N GLU A 102 1.95 -15.16 6.98
CA GLU A 102 2.98 -15.00 8.03
C GLU A 102 3.67 -13.62 8.04
N TRP A 103 3.43 -12.82 6.99
CA TRP A 103 3.87 -11.44 6.88
C TRP A 103 3.47 -10.59 8.10
N ALA A 104 2.28 -10.78 8.68
CA ALA A 104 1.87 -10.04 9.87
C ALA A 104 2.85 -10.22 11.05
N ASN A 105 3.37 -11.44 11.24
CA ASN A 105 4.34 -11.77 12.28
C ASN A 105 5.72 -11.21 11.94
N LYS A 106 6.23 -11.48 10.72
CA LYS A 106 7.54 -10.97 10.26
C LYS A 106 7.61 -9.44 10.23
N TRP A 107 6.51 -8.80 9.85
CA TRP A 107 6.41 -7.35 9.81
C TRP A 107 6.28 -6.74 11.20
N ALA A 108 5.47 -7.32 12.09
CA ALA A 108 5.42 -6.90 13.49
C ALA A 108 6.80 -7.01 14.16
N GLU A 109 7.56 -8.06 13.88
CA GLU A 109 8.95 -8.20 14.34
C GLU A 109 9.90 -7.15 13.77
N ARG A 110 9.84 -6.91 12.45
CA ARG A 110 10.64 -5.87 11.78
C ARG A 110 10.35 -4.49 12.34
N ILE A 111 9.08 -4.15 12.55
CA ILE A 111 8.67 -2.89 13.17
C ILE A 111 9.15 -2.83 14.62
N LYS A 112 8.97 -3.89 15.42
CA LYS A 112 9.45 -3.94 16.82
C LYS A 112 10.95 -3.65 16.91
N LYS A 113 11.76 -4.19 16.00
CA LYS A 113 13.21 -3.92 15.93
C LYS A 113 13.50 -2.43 15.65
N VAL A 114 12.77 -1.82 14.72
CA VAL A 114 12.94 -0.39 14.38
C VAL A 114 12.46 0.53 15.50
N THR A 115 11.38 0.19 16.21
CA THR A 115 10.82 1.01 17.29
C THR A 115 11.53 0.85 18.64
N ARG A 116 12.26 -0.25 18.86
CA ARG A 116 13.09 -0.46 20.07
C ARG A 116 14.46 0.22 20.02
N LEU A 117 14.88 0.73 18.85
CA LEU A 117 16.17 1.41 18.67
C LEU A 117 16.09 2.93 18.94
N LYS A 118 15.12 3.35 19.76
CA LYS A 118 14.98 4.73 20.25
C LYS A 118 14.68 4.72 21.74
#